data_AF-A0A7W1TMM4-F1
#
_entry.id   AF-A0A7W1TMM4-F1
#
_cell.length_a   1.000
_cell.length_b   1.000
_cell.length_c   1.000
_cell.angle_alpha   90.00
_cell.angle_beta   90.00
_cell.angle_gamma   90.00
#
_symmetry.space_group_name_H-M   'P 1'
#
loop_
_entity.id
_entity.type
_entity.pdbx_description
1 polymer ?
#
loop_
_entity_poly.entity_id
_entity_poly.type
_entity_poly.pdbx_seq_one_letter_code
_entity_poly.pdbx_strand_id
1 'polypeptide(L)'
;MAEQEMVAMMKAGKQLDALIAERIMGLLVRPAHDMEFTSEREWAYEGNFVITSPEGYSPSLCPSFSTDIAAAWQVIEKLTDYDPQLTQWGYEDGSVGWMCDFEGTEAHAPTVALAICLAALKVIDGARVIED
;
A
#
# COMPACT_ATOMS: atom_id res chain seq x y z
N MET A 1 6.27 17.44 -12.21
CA MET A 1 4.91 16.91 -12.41
C MET A 1 5.01 15.49 -12.96
N ALA A 2 5.41 14.49 -12.18
CA ALA A 2 5.63 13.14 -12.75
C ALA A 2 5.32 11.96 -11.82
N GLU A 3 5.68 12.00 -10.53
CA GLU A 3 5.55 10.81 -9.67
C GLU A 3 4.25 10.78 -8.86
N GLN A 4 3.80 11.92 -8.33
CA GLN A 4 2.58 11.98 -7.52
C GLN A 4 1.28 11.80 -8.32
N GLU A 5 1.25 12.17 -9.61
CA GLU A 5 0.13 11.85 -10.50
C GLU A 5 0.07 10.35 -10.83
N MET A 6 1.22 9.66 -10.90
CA MET A 6 1.25 8.22 -11.14
C MET A 6 0.68 7.43 -9.96
N VAL A 7 1.02 7.81 -8.72
CA VAL A 7 0.45 7.20 -7.50
C VAL A 7 -1.07 7.38 -7.47
N ALA A 8 -1.57 8.58 -7.81
CA ALA A 8 -3.01 8.85 -7.86
C ALA A 8 -3.79 7.99 -8.88
N MET A 9 -3.10 7.40 -9.87
CA MET A 9 -3.70 6.52 -10.88
C MET A 9 -3.46 5.03 -10.65
N MET A 10 -2.75 4.65 -9.58
CA MET A 10 -2.52 3.24 -9.27
C MET A 10 -3.82 2.57 -8.84
N LYS A 11 -4.13 1.45 -9.49
CA LYS A 11 -5.26 0.60 -9.11
C LYS A 11 -4.84 -0.28 -7.93
N ALA A 12 -5.82 -0.63 -7.10
CA ALA A 12 -5.63 -1.66 -6.09
C ALA A 12 -5.14 -2.97 -6.72
N GLY A 13 -4.25 -3.66 -6.01
CA GLY A 13 -3.70 -4.94 -6.42
C GLY A 13 -2.23 -5.12 -6.03
N LYS A 14 -1.71 -6.30 -6.38
CA LYS A 14 -0.43 -6.84 -5.89
C LYS A 14 0.78 -5.90 -6.10
N GLN A 15 0.78 -5.12 -7.18
CA GLN A 15 1.86 -4.16 -7.46
C GLN A 15 1.85 -2.97 -6.49
N LEU A 16 0.67 -2.44 -6.17
CA LEU A 16 0.54 -1.39 -5.16
C LEU A 16 0.87 -1.96 -3.78
N ASP A 17 0.38 -3.15 -3.47
CA ASP A 17 0.64 -3.83 -2.19
C ASP A 17 2.15 -4.05 -1.96
N ALA A 18 2.87 -4.46 -3.00
CA ALA A 18 4.33 -4.57 -2.99
C ALA A 18 5.01 -3.23 -2.68
N LEU A 19 4.57 -2.13 -3.30
CA LEU A 19 5.13 -0.81 -3.00
C LEU A 19 4.86 -0.37 -1.56
N ILE A 20 3.68 -0.68 -1.01
CA ILE A 20 3.35 -0.40 0.39
C ILE A 20 4.26 -1.20 1.32
N ALA A 21 4.44 -2.49 1.05
CA ALA A 21 5.33 -3.36 1.82
C ALA A 21 6.78 -2.83 1.81
N GLU A 22 7.27 -2.40 0.65
CA GLU A 22 8.63 -1.87 0.52
C GLU A 22 8.77 -0.50 1.20
N ARG A 23 7.97 0.48 0.79
CA ARG A 23 8.19 1.89 1.14
C ARG A 23 7.67 2.26 2.53
N ILE A 24 6.53 1.70 2.95
CA ILE A 24 5.92 2.04 4.24
C ILE A 24 6.36 1.05 5.31
N MET A 25 6.30 -0.25 5.01
CA MET A 25 6.61 -1.27 6.01
C MET A 25 8.11 -1.53 6.17
N GLY A 26 8.93 -1.11 5.20
CA GLY A 26 10.37 -1.34 5.21
C GLY A 26 10.74 -2.80 4.99
N LEU A 27 9.90 -3.55 4.26
CA LEU A 27 10.08 -4.96 4.00
C LEU A 27 10.83 -5.17 2.68
N LEU A 28 11.61 -6.25 2.61
CA LEU A 28 12.25 -6.67 1.36
C LEU A 28 11.22 -7.42 0.51
N VAL A 29 10.92 -6.88 -0.68
CA VAL A 29 9.93 -7.43 -1.60
C VAL A 29 10.61 -8.14 -2.76
N ARG A 30 10.15 -9.36 -3.09
CA ARG A 30 10.62 -10.13 -4.25
C ARG A 30 9.47 -10.80 -4.99
N PRO A 31 9.55 -10.97 -6.32
CA PRO A 31 8.59 -11.81 -7.04
C PRO A 31 8.64 -13.25 -6.52
N ALA A 32 7.48 -13.88 -6.32
CA ALA A 32 7.40 -15.22 -5.75
C ALA A 32 8.02 -16.32 -6.62
N HIS A 33 8.09 -16.10 -7.94
CA HIS A 33 8.67 -17.02 -8.91
C HIS A 33 10.20 -17.02 -8.90
N ASP A 34 10.85 -16.00 -8.35
CA ASP A 34 12.32 -15.91 -8.26
C ASP A 34 12.89 -16.68 -7.06
N MET A 35 12.03 -17.23 -6.21
CA MET A 35 12.45 -17.94 -5.01
C MET A 35 12.69 -19.42 -5.32
N GLU A 36 13.95 -19.86 -5.25
CA GLU A 36 14.42 -21.21 -5.62
C GLU A 36 13.77 -22.39 -4.86
N PHE A 37 12.97 -22.12 -3.83
CA PHE A 37 12.32 -23.11 -2.96
C PHE A 37 10.78 -23.12 -3.02
N THR A 38 10.15 -22.45 -4.00
CA THR A 38 8.69 -22.19 -3.97
C THR A 38 7.83 -23.15 -4.76
N SER A 39 8.36 -24.09 -5.55
CA SER A 39 7.54 -24.95 -6.41
C SER A 39 6.47 -25.79 -5.69
N GLU A 40 6.56 -25.94 -4.36
CA GLU A 40 5.60 -26.68 -3.53
C GLU A 40 4.70 -25.78 -2.65
N ARG A 41 4.82 -24.45 -2.72
CA ARG A 41 4.01 -23.53 -1.90
C ARG A 41 2.92 -22.85 -2.72
N GLU A 42 1.71 -22.79 -2.17
CA GLU A 42 0.51 -22.18 -2.80
C GLU A 42 0.67 -20.71 -3.23
N TRP A 43 1.74 -20.03 -2.84
CA TRP A 43 2.00 -18.63 -3.20
C TRP A 43 2.99 -18.44 -4.35
N ALA A 44 3.51 -19.51 -4.94
CA ALA A 44 4.46 -19.48 -6.06
C ALA A 44 3.86 -19.04 -7.41
N TYR A 45 2.57 -18.71 -7.45
CA TYR A 45 1.90 -18.26 -8.66
C TYR A 45 2.48 -16.94 -9.18
N GLU A 46 2.51 -16.83 -10.51
CA GLU A 46 2.95 -15.64 -11.22
C GLU A 46 2.17 -14.38 -10.76
N GLY A 47 2.91 -13.29 -10.57
CA GLY A 47 2.38 -12.01 -10.10
C GLY A 47 2.23 -11.87 -8.58
N ASN A 48 2.50 -12.92 -7.77
CA ASN A 48 2.61 -12.77 -6.31
C ASN A 48 3.96 -12.17 -5.90
N PHE A 49 3.94 -11.43 -4.80
CA PHE A 49 5.12 -10.90 -4.14
C PHE A 49 5.30 -11.52 -2.77
N VAL A 50 6.56 -11.67 -2.38
CA VAL A 50 7.00 -12.24 -1.11
C VAL A 50 7.69 -11.14 -0.36
N ILE A 51 7.37 -11.04 0.92
CA ILE A 51 7.99 -10.09 1.84
C ILE A 51 8.91 -10.85 2.81
N THR A 52 10.01 -10.20 3.18
CA THR A 52 10.89 -10.65 4.24
C THR A 52 11.26 -9.47 5.13
N SER A 53 11.39 -9.71 6.43
CA SER A 53 11.94 -8.72 7.35
C SER A 53 13.44 -8.56 7.10
N PRO A 54 14.00 -7.34 7.14
CA PRO A 54 15.44 -7.14 7.09
C PRO A 54 16.20 -7.90 8.20
N GLU A 55 15.56 -8.12 9.34
CA GLU A 55 16.16 -8.75 10.52
C GLU A 55 16.08 -10.30 10.52
N GLY A 56 15.39 -10.91 9.56
CA GLY A 56 15.23 -12.36 9.55
C GLY A 56 14.61 -12.95 8.29
N TYR A 57 15.04 -14.18 7.96
CA TYR A 57 14.64 -14.87 6.75
C TYR A 57 13.40 -15.76 6.97
N SER A 58 12.27 -15.14 7.29
CA SER A 58 10.96 -15.81 7.31
C SER A 58 10.07 -15.24 6.22
N PRO A 59 10.18 -15.75 4.97
CA PRO A 59 9.40 -15.23 3.85
C PRO A 59 7.91 -15.55 4.02
N SER A 60 7.07 -14.55 3.78
CA SER A 60 5.61 -14.67 3.73
C SER A 60 5.05 -13.98 2.49
N LEU A 61 3.80 -14.31 2.13
CA LEU A 61 3.11 -13.63 1.03
C LEU A 61 2.87 -12.16 1.40
N CYS A 62 3.05 -11.26 0.43
CA CYS A 62 2.72 -9.86 0.59
C CYS A 62 1.23 -9.70 0.96
N PRO A 63 0.90 -9.03 2.08
CA PRO A 63 -0.48 -8.73 2.44
C PRO A 63 -1.17 -7.88 1.37
N SER A 64 -2.49 -8.02 1.24
CA SER A 64 -3.30 -7.30 0.25
C SER A 64 -3.69 -5.89 0.74
N PHE A 65 -2.72 -5.04 1.07
CA PHE A 65 -2.93 -3.72 1.70
C PHE A 65 -4.01 -2.85 1.02
N SER A 66 -4.04 -2.81 -0.30
CA SER A 66 -4.93 -1.95 -1.09
C SER A 66 -6.36 -2.47 -1.23
N THR A 67 -6.64 -3.71 -0.81
CA THR A 67 -7.97 -4.34 -0.95
C THR A 67 -8.53 -4.89 0.36
N ASP A 68 -7.69 -5.26 1.32
CA ASP A 68 -8.10 -5.69 2.65
C ASP A 68 -7.94 -4.55 3.65
N ILE A 69 -9.04 -4.14 4.30
CA ILE A 69 -9.03 -3.06 5.28
C ILE A 69 -8.19 -3.40 6.51
N ALA A 70 -8.13 -4.67 6.94
CA ALA A 70 -7.33 -5.05 8.09
C ALA A 70 -5.83 -4.88 7.79
N ALA A 71 -5.38 -5.31 6.62
CA ALA A 71 -4.03 -5.02 6.14
C ALA A 71 -3.79 -3.51 5.96
N ALA A 72 -4.72 -2.77 5.36
CA ALA A 72 -4.59 -1.32 5.19
C ALA A 72 -4.44 -0.60 6.54
N TRP A 73 -5.09 -1.07 7.59
CA TRP A 73 -4.97 -0.49 8.93
C TRP A 73 -3.55 -0.59 9.49
N GLN A 74 -2.81 -1.65 9.14
CA GLN A 74 -1.39 -1.75 9.52
C GLN A 74 -0.55 -0.61 8.94
N VAL A 75 -0.95 -0.05 7.79
CA VAL A 75 -0.29 1.12 7.17
C VAL A 75 -0.47 2.35 8.04
N ILE A 76 -1.68 2.55 8.58
CA ILE A 76 -1.97 3.62 9.55
C ILE A 76 -1.14 3.40 10.82
N GLU A 77 -1.13 2.19 11.37
CA GLU A 77 -0.36 1.87 12.58
C GLU A 77 1.14 2.06 12.39
N LYS A 78 1.63 1.93 11.15
CA LYS A 78 3.04 2.16 10.82
C LYS A 78 3.39 3.65 10.76
N LEU A 79 2.46 4.49 10.34
CA LEU A 79 2.63 5.94 10.23
C LEU A 79 2.24 6.65 11.54
N THR A 80 2.88 6.28 12.65
CA THR A 80 2.52 6.71 14.02
C THR A 80 2.61 8.21 14.26
N ASP A 81 3.36 8.93 13.42
CA ASP A 81 3.54 10.38 13.55
C ASP A 81 2.38 11.18 12.94
N TYR A 82 1.42 10.51 12.29
CA TYR A 82 0.29 11.13 11.61
C TYR A 82 -1.05 10.66 12.21
N ASP A 83 -2.04 11.56 12.24
CA ASP A 83 -3.42 11.24 12.64
C ASP A 83 -4.35 11.24 11.41
N PRO A 84 -4.63 10.07 10.80
CA PRO A 84 -5.37 10.01 9.55
C PRO A 84 -6.86 10.33 9.74
N GLN A 85 -7.39 11.17 8.86
CA GLN A 85 -8.82 11.42 8.75
C GLN A 85 -9.41 10.61 7.59
N LEU A 86 -10.47 9.84 7.88
CA LEU A 86 -11.19 9.06 6.89
C LEU A 86 -12.58 9.66 6.64
N THR A 87 -12.86 10.04 5.40
CA THR A 87 -14.15 10.59 4.98
C THR A 87 -14.77 9.73 3.89
N GLN A 88 -16.07 9.44 4.03
CA GLN A 88 -16.88 8.76 3.03
C GLN A 88 -17.86 9.76 2.40
N TRP A 89 -18.11 9.65 1.10
CA TRP A 89 -19.23 10.33 0.43
C TRP A 89 -19.98 9.36 -0.48
N GLY A 90 -21.24 9.70 -0.77
CA GLY A 90 -22.09 9.01 -1.74
C GLY A 90 -22.29 9.85 -2.99
N TYR A 91 -22.46 9.19 -4.13
CA TYR A 91 -22.82 9.80 -5.41
C TYR A 91 -24.31 9.58 -5.71
N GLU A 92 -24.87 10.36 -6.63
CA GLU A 92 -26.29 10.24 -7.03
C GLU A 92 -26.63 8.88 -7.66
N ASP A 93 -25.65 8.19 -8.23
CA ASP A 93 -25.79 6.84 -8.80
C ASP A 93 -25.74 5.71 -7.75
N GLY A 94 -25.61 6.07 -6.46
CA GLY A 94 -25.53 5.14 -5.34
C GLY A 94 -24.14 4.53 -5.11
N SER A 95 -23.13 4.89 -5.91
CA SER A 95 -21.75 4.54 -5.62
C SER A 95 -21.21 5.35 -4.43
N VAL A 96 -20.14 4.84 -3.80
CA VAL A 96 -19.48 5.49 -2.67
C VAL A 96 -18.01 5.75 -2.98
N GLY A 97 -17.50 6.85 -2.46
CA GLY A 97 -16.08 7.20 -2.49
C GLY A 97 -15.52 7.38 -1.08
N TRP A 98 -14.20 7.24 -0.98
CA TRP A 98 -13.42 7.34 0.24
C TRP A 98 -12.23 8.26 0.05
N MET A 99 -11.93 9.04 1.08
CA MET A 99 -10.77 9.92 1.15
C MET A 99 -10.05 9.61 2.45
N CYS A 100 -8.73 9.46 2.34
CA CYS A 100 -7.84 9.43 3.48
C CYS A 100 -6.95 10.66 3.40
N ASP A 101 -6.89 11.41 4.48
CA ASP A 101 -6.01 12.56 4.66
C ASP A 101 -5.02 12.26 5.79
N PHE A 102 -3.73 12.39 5.49
CA PHE A 102 -2.66 12.42 6.49
C PHE A 102 -2.15 13.87 6.56
N GLU A 103 -2.72 14.66 7.46
CA GLU A 103 -2.33 16.04 7.77
C GLU A 103 -2.20 16.96 6.54
N GLY A 104 -3.20 16.93 5.66
CA GLY A 104 -3.24 17.71 4.42
C GLY A 104 -2.68 16.98 3.20
N THR A 105 -2.19 15.75 3.35
CA THR A 105 -1.85 14.88 2.23
C THR A 105 -2.98 13.88 1.98
N GLU A 106 -3.84 14.20 1.02
CA GLU A 106 -5.05 13.43 0.73
C GLU A 106 -4.96 12.52 -0.50
N ALA A 107 -5.71 11.41 -0.46
CA ALA A 107 -6.01 10.60 -1.63
C ALA A 107 -7.45 10.10 -1.63
N HIS A 108 -8.05 10.06 -2.82
CA HIS A 108 -9.41 9.59 -3.06
C HIS A 108 -9.41 8.24 -3.76
N ALA A 109 -10.32 7.36 -3.37
CA ALA A 109 -10.49 6.05 -4.00
C ALA A 109 -11.92 5.50 -3.84
N PRO A 110 -12.32 4.51 -4.64
CA PRO A 110 -13.60 3.81 -4.47
C PRO A 110 -13.68 2.96 -3.18
N THR A 111 -12.54 2.64 -2.55
CA THR A 111 -12.49 1.86 -1.30
C THR A 111 -11.60 2.54 -0.27
N VAL A 112 -11.93 2.34 1.00
CA VAL A 112 -11.15 2.87 2.13
C VAL A 112 -9.71 2.36 2.13
N ALA A 113 -9.50 1.06 1.87
CA ALA A 113 -8.17 0.45 1.86
C ALA A 113 -7.26 1.06 0.79
N LEU A 114 -7.81 1.32 -0.40
CA LEU A 114 -7.08 1.97 -1.48
C LEU A 114 -6.78 3.44 -1.15
N ALA A 115 -7.74 4.18 -0.58
CA ALA A 115 -7.53 5.57 -0.18
C ALA A 115 -6.38 5.69 0.84
N ILE A 116 -6.36 4.82 1.85
CA ILE A 116 -5.28 4.76 2.86
C ILE A 116 -3.93 4.53 2.18
N CYS A 117 -3.80 3.49 1.35
CA CYS A 117 -2.53 3.15 0.71
C CYS A 117 -2.00 4.27 -0.19
N LEU A 118 -2.88 4.91 -0.97
CA LEU A 118 -2.50 6.01 -1.85
C LEU A 118 -2.06 7.24 -1.06
N ALA A 119 -2.78 7.61 -0.01
CA ALA A 119 -2.43 8.77 0.82
C ALA A 119 -1.10 8.52 1.56
N ALA A 120 -0.91 7.32 2.11
CA ALA A 120 0.33 6.91 2.78
C ALA A 120 1.56 7.00 1.87
N LEU A 121 1.46 6.56 0.61
CA LEU A 121 2.56 6.68 -0.34
C LEU A 121 2.89 8.14 -0.65
N LYS A 122 1.87 8.98 -0.84
CA LYS A 122 2.07 10.42 -1.09
C LYS A 122 2.81 11.10 0.07
N VAL A 123 2.50 10.73 1.32
CA VAL A 123 3.19 11.27 2.51
C VAL A 123 4.68 10.95 2.46
N ILE A 124 5.04 9.69 2.26
CA ILE A 124 6.46 9.25 2.26
C ILE A 124 7.23 9.82 1.06
N ASP A 125 6.61 9.86 -0.12
CA ASP A 125 7.24 10.45 -1.29
C ASP A 125 7.36 11.98 -1.17
N GLY A 126 6.41 12.65 -0.50
CA GLY A 126 6.46 14.07 -0.19
C GLY A 126 7.54 14.43 0.83
N ALA A 127 7.69 13.64 1.91
CA ALA A 127 8.70 13.83 2.94
C ALA A 127 10.12 13.74 2.38
N ARG A 128 10.36 12.79 1.46
CA ARG A 128 11.66 12.62 0.79
C ARG A 128 12.12 13.82 -0.05
N VAL A 129 11.21 14.68 -0.52
CA VAL A 129 11.57 15.85 -1.34
C VAL A 129 12.08 17.02 -0.49
N ILE A 130 11.85 17.00 0.82
CA ILE A 130 12.20 18.11 1.73
C ILE A 130 13.57 17.88 2.40
N GLU A 131 14.07 16.64 2.39
CA GLU A 131 15.32 16.25 3.05
C GLU A 131 16.56 16.21 2.11
N ASP A 132 16.43 16.65 0.85
CA ASP A 132 17.54 16.74 -0.13
C ASP A 132 18.00 18.19 -0.40
#